data_AF-A0A5C4QVT2-F1
#
_entry.id   AF-A0A5C4QVT2-F1
#
_cell.length_a   1.000
_cell.length_b   1.000
_cell.length_c   1.000
_cell.angle_alpha   90.00
_cell.angle_beta   90.00
_cell.angle_gamma   90.00
#
_symmetry.space_group_name_H-M   'P 1'
#
loop_
_entity.id
_entity.type
_entity.pdbx_description
1 polymer ?
#
loop_
_entity_poly.entity_id
_entity_poly.type
_entity_poly.pdbx_seq_one_letter_code
_entity_poly.pdbx_strand_id
1 'polypeptide(L)'
;MAAVGLSVATLVAIARDERDWPSSGGLPGYDGVAGAVLLGQMALLVLLSGLVLWQRGRVDGRVVLRHGLGAAVIAAIAVGLAGALSAGLAYQTGEVLGGYFSDGGPPLPYRWTLLAFFLHMGVAVLLCGAIALLSRSRRRRAAEMVTARDFPAAPPEAAGRLRQATRAIARARFTEWLGVLAATYAVLAAVGLATSLLGLTGRQPEDLAGDVGLPAESVRMGLTAGTYLVAAVVLTLLVGGVFGYRTAWFRRHVGILWDLGTFWPRAAHPFAPASYADRAVPELADRIIQLAGRHAGVLLCGHSHGSVLLALAVLRLPQQVRQRVALLTYGSPLDRLYARLYPAYLNEEMMRDVGERVGWRWINLWRDTDPVGGWIFYPNRPGDPPPAAADPAGGVDRRLRDPRELLGTPGEDRPPPVRGHHPGESDPEFRAAVRDLLGRLSGSAGHG
;
A
#
# COMPACT_ATOMS: atom_id res chain seq x y z
N MET A 1 1.36 37.69 0.63
CA MET A 1 1.01 39.10 0.35
C MET A 1 0.88 39.38 -1.14
N ALA A 2 1.90 39.12 -1.97
CA ALA A 2 1.81 39.35 -3.42
C ALA A 2 0.68 38.58 -4.12
N ALA A 3 0.53 37.27 -3.84
CA ALA A 3 -0.55 36.46 -4.42
C ALA A 3 -1.96 36.97 -4.03
N VAL A 4 -2.14 37.36 -2.76
CA VAL A 4 -3.42 37.91 -2.27
C VAL A 4 -3.71 39.27 -2.92
N GLY A 5 -2.70 40.14 -3.02
CA GLY A 5 -2.83 41.43 -3.70
C GLY A 5 -3.18 41.27 -5.19
N LEU A 6 -2.54 40.32 -5.88
CA LEU A 6 -2.86 40.00 -7.28
C LEU A 6 -4.30 39.46 -7.41
N SER A 7 -4.71 38.54 -6.55
CA SER A 7 -6.08 38.00 -6.57
C SER A 7 -7.14 39.09 -6.36
N VAL A 8 -6.92 40.00 -5.39
CA VAL A 8 -7.83 41.13 -5.16
C VAL A 8 -7.85 42.07 -6.37
N ALA A 9 -6.70 42.40 -6.93
CA ALA A 9 -6.61 43.25 -8.12
C ALA A 9 -7.32 42.62 -9.33
N THR A 10 -7.15 41.32 -9.56
CA THR A 10 -7.84 40.57 -10.63
C THR A 10 -9.35 40.57 -10.43
N LEU A 11 -9.83 40.32 -9.20
CA LEU A 11 -11.27 40.35 -8.90
C LEU A 11 -11.87 41.75 -9.10
N VAL A 12 -11.16 42.80 -8.69
CA VAL A 12 -11.59 44.19 -8.91
C VAL A 12 -11.59 44.54 -10.40
N ALA A 13 -10.58 44.08 -11.16
CA ALA A 13 -10.51 44.29 -12.59
C ALA A 13 -11.65 43.57 -13.32
N ILE A 14 -11.94 42.31 -12.97
CA ILE A 14 -13.06 41.53 -13.53
C ILE A 14 -14.40 42.19 -13.19
N ALA A 15 -14.61 42.61 -11.93
CA ALA A 15 -15.85 43.23 -11.50
C ALA A 15 -16.10 44.62 -12.14
N ARG A 16 -15.05 45.26 -12.68
CA ARG A 16 -15.13 46.55 -13.38
C ARG A 16 -15.08 46.41 -14.90
N ASP A 17 -14.95 45.20 -15.43
CA ASP A 17 -14.93 44.99 -16.87
C ASP A 17 -16.36 44.99 -17.40
N GLU A 18 -16.76 46.10 -18.04
CA GLU A 18 -18.10 46.30 -18.62
C GLU A 18 -18.21 45.71 -20.04
N ARG A 19 -17.13 45.14 -20.58
CA ARG A 19 -17.15 44.53 -21.91
C ARG A 19 -17.90 43.21 -21.88
N ASP A 20 -18.69 42.95 -22.92
CA ASP A 20 -19.22 41.61 -23.17
C ASP A 20 -18.06 40.63 -23.30
N TRP A 21 -17.97 39.67 -22.39
CA TRP A 21 -16.96 38.64 -22.46
C TRP A 21 -17.24 37.79 -23.69
N PRO A 22 -16.28 37.64 -24.62
CA PRO A 22 -16.49 36.75 -25.75
C PRO A 22 -16.76 35.35 -25.20
N SER A 23 -17.93 34.80 -25.52
CA SER A 23 -18.30 33.42 -25.16
C SER A 23 -17.48 32.40 -25.96
N SER A 24 -16.82 32.85 -27.03
CA SER A 24 -16.00 32.03 -27.91
C SER A 24 -14.51 32.24 -27.65
N GLY A 25 -13.82 31.12 -27.40
CA GLY A 25 -12.39 31.09 -27.12
C GLY A 25 -12.11 31.19 -25.62
N GLY A 26 -11.69 30.07 -25.02
CA GLY A 26 -11.25 30.04 -23.63
C GLY A 26 -10.06 30.98 -23.35
N LEU A 27 -9.68 31.08 -22.08
CA LEU A 27 -8.51 31.88 -21.64
C LEU A 27 -7.29 31.61 -22.56
N PRO A 28 -6.73 32.65 -23.23
CA PRO A 28 -5.62 32.47 -24.15
C PRO A 28 -4.45 31.72 -23.51
N GLY A 29 -4.04 30.62 -24.13
CA GLY A 29 -2.93 29.78 -23.66
C GLY A 29 -3.26 28.83 -22.51
N TYR A 30 -4.49 28.83 -21.97
CA TYR A 30 -4.87 27.95 -20.86
C TYR A 30 -4.71 26.47 -21.18
N ASP A 31 -5.17 26.05 -22.36
CA ASP A 31 -5.02 24.67 -22.84
C ASP A 31 -3.54 24.25 -22.94
N GLY A 32 -2.69 25.16 -23.42
CA GLY A 32 -1.25 24.95 -23.51
C GLY A 32 -0.60 24.80 -22.12
N VAL A 33 -0.96 25.66 -21.17
CA VAL A 33 -0.45 25.60 -19.79
C VAL A 33 -0.94 24.33 -19.09
N ALA A 34 -2.23 24.02 -19.16
CA ALA A 34 -2.79 22.81 -18.56
C ALA A 34 -2.16 21.54 -19.17
N GLY A 35 -2.02 21.49 -20.50
CA GLY A 35 -1.35 20.40 -21.21
C GLY A 35 0.11 20.25 -20.80
N ALA A 36 0.88 21.33 -20.72
CA ALA A 36 2.27 21.31 -20.31
C ALA A 36 2.45 20.82 -18.87
N VAL A 37 1.58 21.25 -17.94
CA VAL A 37 1.61 20.79 -16.54
C VAL A 37 1.31 19.30 -16.44
N LEU A 38 0.23 18.83 -17.08
CA LEU A 38 -0.16 17.41 -17.05
C LEU A 38 0.90 16.52 -17.69
N LEU A 39 1.42 16.92 -18.85
CA LEU A 39 2.50 16.22 -19.52
C LEU A 39 3.78 16.20 -18.67
N GLY A 40 4.14 17.35 -18.08
CA GLY A 40 5.30 17.46 -17.21
C GLY A 40 5.20 16.53 -15.99
N GLN A 41 4.04 16.46 -15.35
CA GLN A 41 3.78 15.54 -14.24
C GLN A 41 3.93 14.07 -14.66
N MET A 42 3.34 13.67 -15.80
CA MET A 42 3.44 12.29 -16.28
C MET A 42 4.86 11.94 -16.75
N ALA A 43 5.55 12.87 -17.41
CA ALA A 43 6.94 12.69 -17.83
C ALA A 43 7.86 12.51 -16.62
N LEU A 44 7.72 13.36 -15.60
CA LEU A 44 8.47 13.24 -14.34
C LEU A 44 8.17 11.91 -13.64
N LEU A 45 6.90 11.49 -13.57
CA LEU A 45 6.52 10.22 -12.97
C LEU A 45 7.19 9.03 -13.68
N VAL A 46 7.14 8.99 -15.02
CA VAL A 46 7.75 7.91 -15.82
C VAL A 46 9.27 7.95 -15.71
N LEU A 47 9.91 9.12 -15.79
CA LEU A 47 11.36 9.28 -15.70
C LEU A 47 11.88 8.86 -14.32
N LEU A 48 11.25 9.33 -13.23
CA LEU A 48 11.64 8.95 -11.88
C LEU A 48 11.42 7.45 -11.62
N SER A 49 10.31 6.89 -12.10
CA SER A 49 10.05 5.45 -12.00
C SER A 49 11.09 4.64 -12.77
N GLY A 50 11.45 5.09 -13.98
CA GLY A 50 12.51 4.49 -14.79
C GLY A 50 13.88 4.58 -14.13
N LEU A 51 14.21 5.72 -13.54
CA LEU A 51 15.47 5.91 -12.81
C LEU A 51 15.57 4.97 -11.60
N VAL A 52 14.50 4.84 -10.80
CA VAL A 52 14.45 3.93 -9.65
C VAL A 52 14.63 2.47 -10.10
N LEU A 53 13.95 2.08 -11.19
CA LEU A 53 14.09 0.74 -11.77
C LEU A 53 15.49 0.49 -12.31
N TRP A 54 16.09 1.47 -12.98
CA TRP A 54 17.44 1.37 -13.53
C TRP A 54 18.52 1.29 -12.45
N GLN A 55 18.44 2.13 -11.42
CA GLN A 55 19.36 2.09 -10.29
C GLN A 55 19.32 0.73 -9.60
N ARG A 56 18.12 0.16 -9.39
CA ARG A 56 17.99 -1.18 -8.80
C ARG A 56 18.40 -2.31 -9.71
N GLY A 57 18.12 -2.20 -11.01
CA GLY A 57 18.55 -3.17 -12.01
C GLY A 57 20.07 -3.37 -12.05
N ARG A 58 20.84 -2.33 -11.66
CA ARG A 58 22.29 -2.39 -11.52
C ARG A 58 22.78 -3.06 -10.24
N VAL A 59 21.96 -3.08 -9.18
CA VAL A 59 22.33 -3.62 -7.87
C VAL A 59 21.92 -5.10 -7.74
N ASP A 60 20.72 -5.49 -8.21
CA ASP A 60 20.11 -6.78 -7.81
C ASP A 60 19.71 -7.76 -8.96
N GLY A 61 20.01 -7.49 -10.22
CA GLY A 61 19.66 -8.42 -11.32
C GLY A 61 18.15 -8.76 -11.41
N ARG A 62 17.76 -9.85 -12.09
CA ARG A 62 16.40 -10.17 -12.62
C ARG A 62 15.19 -10.12 -11.62
N VAL A 63 15.38 -9.89 -10.33
CA VAL A 63 14.34 -9.84 -9.28
C VAL A 63 13.64 -8.47 -9.16
N VAL A 64 14.19 -7.44 -9.81
CA VAL A 64 13.80 -6.02 -9.71
C VAL A 64 12.34 -5.73 -10.10
N LEU A 65 11.77 -6.44 -11.07
CA LEU A 65 10.43 -6.12 -11.59
C LEU A 65 9.28 -6.46 -10.64
N ARG A 66 9.53 -7.17 -9.52
CA ARG A 66 8.48 -7.56 -8.57
C ARG A 66 8.57 -6.86 -7.22
N HIS A 67 9.60 -6.03 -7.01
CA HIS A 67 9.89 -5.44 -5.70
C HIS A 67 10.19 -3.94 -5.80
N GLY A 68 9.74 -3.22 -4.79
CA GLY A 68 10.01 -1.82 -4.51
C GLY A 68 9.32 -0.80 -5.40
N LEU A 69 8.25 -1.19 -6.08
CA LEU A 69 7.44 -0.31 -6.92
C LEU A 69 6.35 0.45 -6.14
N GLY A 70 6.33 0.35 -4.81
CA GLY A 70 5.32 1.00 -3.96
C GLY A 70 5.25 2.51 -4.20
N ALA A 71 6.39 3.21 -4.20
CA ALA A 71 6.42 4.64 -4.43
C ALA A 71 5.89 5.05 -5.82
N ALA A 72 6.26 4.31 -6.88
CA ALA A 72 5.79 4.57 -8.24
C ALA A 72 4.28 4.37 -8.38
N VAL A 73 3.73 3.32 -7.76
CA VAL A 73 2.29 3.05 -7.74
C VAL A 73 1.53 4.15 -7.03
N ILE A 74 1.96 4.54 -5.84
CA ILE A 74 1.31 5.61 -5.07
C ILE A 74 1.39 6.94 -5.83
N ALA A 75 2.54 7.26 -6.44
CA ALA A 75 2.70 8.46 -7.25
C ALA A 75 1.79 8.45 -8.50
N ALA A 76 1.66 7.30 -9.18
CA ALA A 76 0.75 7.15 -10.32
C ALA A 76 -0.73 7.30 -9.91
N ILE A 77 -1.14 6.72 -8.78
CA ILE A 77 -2.48 6.96 -8.21
C ILE A 77 -2.68 8.44 -7.92
N ALA A 78 -1.71 9.10 -7.29
CA ALA A 78 -1.79 10.50 -6.90
C ALA A 78 -1.91 11.43 -8.12
N VAL A 79 -1.06 11.27 -9.13
CA VAL A 79 -1.10 12.08 -10.36
C VAL A 79 -2.39 11.83 -11.14
N GLY A 80 -2.79 10.56 -11.29
CA GLY A 80 -4.03 10.20 -11.99
C GLY A 80 -5.27 10.76 -11.28
N LEU A 81 -5.34 10.64 -9.96
CA LEU A 81 -6.44 11.18 -9.16
C LEU A 81 -6.48 12.72 -9.19
N ALA A 82 -5.32 13.37 -9.06
CA ALA A 82 -5.23 14.83 -9.13
C ALA A 82 -5.67 15.37 -10.50
N GLY A 83 -5.23 14.75 -11.59
CA GLY A 83 -5.64 15.08 -12.94
C GLY A 83 -7.15 14.87 -13.15
N ALA A 84 -7.68 13.73 -12.71
CA ALA A 84 -9.09 13.39 -12.86
C ALA A 84 -10.01 14.31 -12.04
N LEU A 85 -9.64 14.64 -10.80
CA LEU A 85 -10.37 15.61 -9.96
C LEU A 85 -10.32 17.02 -10.56
N SER A 86 -9.16 17.44 -11.07
CA SER A 86 -9.01 18.76 -11.72
C SER A 86 -9.87 18.86 -12.97
N ALA A 87 -9.85 17.80 -13.80
CA ALA A 87 -10.73 17.71 -14.96
C ALA A 87 -12.19 17.77 -14.52
N GLY A 88 -12.62 16.86 -13.64
CA GLY A 88 -14.02 16.79 -13.19
C GLY A 88 -14.52 18.10 -12.59
N LEU A 89 -13.71 18.82 -11.82
CA LEU A 89 -14.05 20.15 -11.30
C LEU A 89 -14.29 21.15 -12.44
N ALA A 90 -13.40 21.19 -13.44
CA ALA A 90 -13.55 22.08 -14.60
C ALA A 90 -14.83 21.76 -15.39
N TYR A 91 -15.10 20.47 -15.64
CA TYR A 91 -16.32 20.02 -16.32
C TYR A 91 -17.59 20.41 -15.57
N GLN A 92 -17.69 20.03 -14.30
CA GLN A 92 -18.92 20.25 -13.52
C GLN A 92 -19.19 21.74 -13.29
N THR A 93 -18.14 22.54 -13.09
CA THR A 93 -18.30 23.99 -12.95
C THR A 93 -18.77 24.61 -14.27
N GLY A 94 -18.21 24.19 -15.41
CA GLY A 94 -18.63 24.67 -16.73
C GLY A 94 -20.07 24.31 -17.07
N GLU A 95 -20.52 23.11 -16.71
CA GLU A 95 -21.92 22.69 -16.85
C GLU A 95 -22.87 23.55 -16.00
N VAL A 96 -22.55 23.76 -14.72
CA VAL A 96 -23.37 24.57 -13.80
C VAL A 96 -23.47 26.02 -14.26
N LEU A 97 -22.41 26.56 -14.85
CA LEU A 97 -22.37 27.92 -15.39
C LEU A 97 -23.01 28.04 -16.79
N GLY A 98 -23.56 26.95 -17.33
CA GLY A 98 -24.45 26.97 -18.50
C GLY A 98 -23.78 27.02 -19.88
N GLY A 99 -22.47 26.76 -19.99
CA GLY A 99 -21.71 27.04 -21.23
C GLY A 99 -20.88 25.91 -21.85
N TYR A 100 -20.84 24.70 -21.29
CA TYR A 100 -19.82 23.73 -21.74
C TYR A 100 -20.13 23.01 -23.08
N PHE A 101 -21.38 22.67 -23.38
CA PHE A 101 -21.72 21.99 -24.63
C PHE A 101 -21.99 22.95 -25.81
N SER A 102 -22.20 24.23 -25.56
CA SER A 102 -22.44 25.27 -26.58
C SER A 102 -21.17 25.98 -27.07
N ASP A 103 -20.12 26.10 -26.23
CA ASP A 103 -18.97 26.99 -26.48
C ASP A 103 -17.63 26.25 -26.72
N GLY A 104 -17.67 25.04 -27.28
CA GLY A 104 -16.45 24.32 -27.71
C GLY A 104 -15.89 23.30 -26.71
N GLY A 105 -16.53 23.10 -25.57
CA GLY A 105 -16.24 22.00 -24.65
C GLY A 105 -15.08 22.24 -23.67
N PRO A 106 -14.76 21.24 -22.84
CA PRO A 106 -13.57 21.22 -21.99
C PRO A 106 -12.27 21.51 -22.75
N PRO A 107 -11.28 22.12 -22.08
CA PRO A 107 -9.89 22.09 -22.50
C PRO A 107 -9.48 20.69 -22.93
N LEU A 108 -8.88 20.59 -24.12
CA LEU A 108 -8.47 19.31 -24.70
C LEU A 108 -7.63 18.44 -23.74
N PRO A 109 -6.68 18.98 -22.96
CA PRO A 109 -5.91 18.17 -22.00
C PRO A 109 -6.76 17.46 -20.94
N TYR A 110 -7.87 18.06 -20.51
CA TYR A 110 -8.77 17.45 -19.52
C TYR A 110 -9.60 16.32 -20.11
N ARG A 111 -9.97 16.38 -21.40
CA ARG A 111 -10.60 15.24 -22.11
C ARG A 111 -9.69 14.04 -22.12
N TRP A 112 -8.43 14.24 -22.53
CA TRP A 112 -7.40 13.19 -22.53
C TRP A 112 -7.14 12.65 -21.12
N THR A 113 -7.14 13.51 -20.11
CA THR A 113 -6.93 13.11 -18.71
C THR A 113 -8.08 12.26 -18.18
N LEU A 114 -9.34 12.64 -18.43
CA LEU A 114 -10.50 11.83 -18.04
C LEU A 114 -10.52 10.48 -18.74
N LEU A 115 -10.28 10.46 -20.05
CA LEU A 115 -10.22 9.22 -20.82
C LEU A 115 -9.10 8.32 -20.30
N ALA A 116 -7.91 8.88 -20.07
CA ALA A 116 -6.78 8.15 -19.51
C ALA A 116 -7.10 7.59 -18.12
N PHE A 117 -7.74 8.37 -17.25
CA PHE A 117 -8.15 7.91 -15.93
C PHE A 117 -9.17 6.76 -16.01
N PHE A 118 -10.17 6.87 -16.88
CA PHE A 118 -11.15 5.81 -17.12
C PHE A 118 -10.47 4.51 -17.61
N LEU A 119 -9.62 4.62 -18.65
CA LEU A 119 -8.89 3.48 -19.19
C LEU A 119 -7.96 2.86 -18.15
N HIS A 120 -7.26 3.69 -17.38
CA HIS A 120 -6.35 3.25 -16.34
C HIS A 120 -7.08 2.48 -15.23
N MET A 121 -8.23 2.98 -14.76
CA MET A 121 -9.04 2.28 -13.78
C MET A 121 -9.64 0.99 -14.35
N GLY A 122 -10.14 1.02 -15.59
CA GLY A 122 -10.67 -0.15 -16.27
C GLY A 122 -9.64 -1.26 -16.41
N VAL A 123 -8.43 -0.94 -16.88
CA VAL A 123 -7.33 -1.91 -16.99
C VAL A 123 -6.89 -2.40 -15.61
N ALA A 124 -6.83 -1.53 -14.59
CA ALA A 124 -6.49 -1.95 -13.23
C ALA A 124 -7.51 -2.96 -12.67
N VAL A 125 -8.82 -2.73 -12.86
CA VAL A 125 -9.88 -3.66 -12.43
C VAL A 125 -9.81 -4.97 -13.20
N LEU A 126 -9.67 -4.92 -14.53
CA LEU A 126 -9.55 -6.11 -15.38
C LEU A 126 -8.32 -6.94 -15.00
N LEU A 127 -7.18 -6.29 -14.75
CA LEU A 127 -5.96 -6.95 -14.31
C LEU A 127 -6.14 -7.61 -12.94
N CYS A 128 -6.70 -6.89 -11.96
CA CYS A 128 -6.98 -7.46 -10.64
C CYS A 128 -7.89 -8.69 -10.75
N GLY A 129 -8.95 -8.62 -11.58
CA GLY A 129 -9.85 -9.72 -11.87
C GLY A 129 -9.14 -10.90 -12.54
N ALA A 130 -8.38 -10.63 -13.60
CA ALA A 130 -7.60 -11.63 -14.34
C ALA A 130 -6.59 -12.32 -13.42
N ILE A 131 -5.80 -11.58 -12.64
CA ILE A 131 -4.86 -12.16 -11.67
C ILE A 131 -5.62 -12.97 -10.63
N ALA A 132 -6.74 -12.48 -10.10
CA ALA A 132 -7.53 -13.22 -9.12
C ALA A 132 -8.05 -14.56 -9.69
N LEU A 133 -8.51 -14.59 -10.94
CA LEU A 133 -9.01 -15.78 -11.62
C LEU A 133 -7.89 -16.73 -12.03
N LEU A 134 -6.87 -16.25 -12.74
CA LEU A 134 -5.75 -17.04 -13.25
C LEU A 134 -4.89 -17.62 -12.12
N SER A 135 -4.70 -16.88 -11.03
CA SER A 135 -3.96 -17.39 -9.87
C SER A 135 -4.79 -18.33 -8.99
N ARG A 136 -6.12 -18.43 -9.18
CA ARG A 136 -7.04 -19.16 -8.30
C ARG A 136 -6.62 -20.62 -8.12
N SER A 137 -6.39 -21.33 -9.23
CA SER A 137 -6.02 -22.76 -9.19
C SER A 137 -4.68 -22.98 -8.51
N ARG A 138 -3.68 -22.13 -8.80
CA ARG A 138 -2.35 -22.21 -8.17
C ARG A 138 -2.43 -21.93 -6.67
N ARG A 139 -3.13 -20.87 -6.25
CA ARG A 139 -3.33 -20.53 -4.83
C ARG A 139 -4.09 -21.62 -4.08
N ARG A 140 -5.10 -22.21 -4.73
CA ARG A 140 -5.88 -23.31 -4.15
C ARG A 140 -5.03 -24.57 -3.97
N ARG A 141 -4.26 -24.99 -4.97
CA ARG A 141 -3.33 -26.13 -4.84
C ARG A 141 -2.28 -25.90 -3.75
N ALA A 142 -1.71 -24.71 -3.70
CA ALA A 142 -0.77 -24.34 -2.63
C ALA A 142 -1.42 -24.41 -1.24
N ALA A 143 -2.64 -23.91 -1.11
CA ALA A 143 -3.40 -24.00 0.14
C ALA A 143 -3.74 -25.45 0.51
N GLU A 144 -4.11 -26.28 -0.47
CA GLU A 144 -4.40 -27.71 -0.27
C GLU A 144 -3.18 -28.46 0.24
N MET A 145 -1.98 -28.19 -0.31
CA MET A 145 -0.71 -28.75 0.20
C MET A 145 -0.43 -28.35 1.65
N VAL A 146 -0.66 -27.08 2.00
CA VAL A 146 -0.48 -26.60 3.38
C VAL A 146 -1.45 -27.31 4.32
N THR A 147 -2.73 -27.39 3.96
CA THR A 147 -3.73 -28.04 4.81
C THR A 147 -3.55 -29.55 4.89
N ALA A 148 -3.06 -30.21 3.84
CA ALA A 148 -2.74 -31.63 3.85
C ALA A 148 -1.56 -31.93 4.78
N ARG A 149 -0.54 -31.05 4.81
CA ARG A 149 0.57 -31.13 5.76
C ARG A 149 0.13 -30.88 7.20
N ASP A 150 -0.76 -29.91 7.40
CA ASP A 150 -1.22 -29.53 8.75
C ASP A 150 -2.22 -30.53 9.34
N PHE A 151 -3.04 -31.17 8.50
CA PHE A 151 -4.10 -32.08 8.90
C PHE A 151 -4.08 -33.37 8.05
N PRO A 152 -3.06 -34.23 8.20
CA PRO A 152 -2.90 -35.43 7.38
C PRO A 152 -4.01 -36.47 7.59
N ALA A 153 -4.64 -36.47 8.77
CA ALA A 153 -5.70 -37.42 9.16
C ALA A 153 -6.99 -36.70 9.60
N ALA A 154 -7.44 -35.72 8.81
CA ALA A 154 -8.68 -34.98 9.10
C ALA A 154 -9.91 -35.91 9.00
N PRO A 155 -10.77 -36.00 10.04
CA PRO A 155 -11.97 -36.84 9.98
C PRO A 155 -12.99 -36.28 8.97
N PRO A 156 -13.89 -37.12 8.41
CA PRO A 156 -14.89 -36.69 7.44
C PRO A 156 -15.78 -35.53 7.93
N GLU A 157 -16.10 -35.53 9.23
CA GLU A 157 -16.89 -34.49 9.90
C GLU A 157 -16.21 -33.11 9.86
N ALA A 158 -14.86 -33.08 9.85
CA ALA A 158 -14.07 -31.86 9.75
C ALA A 158 -13.94 -31.32 8.32
N ALA A 159 -14.48 -32.00 7.30
CA ALA A 159 -14.27 -31.62 5.90
C ALA A 159 -14.74 -30.19 5.58
N GLY A 160 -15.83 -29.72 6.20
CA GLY A 160 -16.30 -28.34 6.05
C GLY A 160 -15.29 -27.31 6.58
N ARG A 161 -14.68 -27.62 7.73
CA ARG A 161 -13.69 -26.78 8.42
C ARG A 161 -12.35 -26.79 7.70
N LEU A 162 -11.92 -27.94 7.19
CA LEU A 162 -10.76 -28.07 6.33
C LEU A 162 -10.91 -27.16 5.10
N ARG A 163 -12.07 -27.22 4.41
CA ARG A 163 -12.36 -26.33 3.26
C ARG A 163 -12.32 -24.85 3.64
N GLN A 164 -12.78 -24.49 4.85
CA GLN A 164 -12.70 -23.11 5.34
C GLN A 164 -11.26 -22.65 5.53
N ALA A 165 -10.41 -23.47 6.16
CA ALA A 165 -8.99 -23.20 6.34
C ALA A 165 -8.27 -23.08 4.99
N THR A 166 -8.48 -24.03 4.07
CA THR A 166 -7.91 -23.99 2.71
C THR A 166 -8.32 -22.71 1.96
N ARG A 167 -9.59 -22.29 2.07
CA ARG A 167 -10.08 -21.03 1.47
C ARG A 167 -9.42 -19.80 2.10
N ALA A 168 -9.25 -19.79 3.42
CA ALA A 168 -8.58 -18.69 4.12
C ALA A 168 -7.12 -18.55 3.66
N ILE A 169 -6.36 -19.65 3.58
CA ILE A 169 -4.99 -19.67 3.07
C ILE A 169 -4.95 -19.22 1.60
N ALA A 170 -5.81 -19.76 0.74
CA ALA A 170 -5.84 -19.38 -0.68
C ALA A 170 -6.16 -17.89 -0.90
N ARG A 171 -7.00 -17.29 -0.05
CA ARG A 171 -7.29 -15.85 -0.05
C ARG A 171 -6.08 -15.05 0.44
N ALA A 172 -5.48 -15.46 1.56
CA ALA A 172 -4.32 -14.78 2.13
C ALA A 172 -3.15 -14.70 1.13
N ARG A 173 -2.89 -15.77 0.38
CA ARG A 173 -1.85 -15.83 -0.66
C ARG A 173 -2.07 -14.88 -1.84
N PHE A 174 -3.21 -14.18 -1.94
CA PHE A 174 -3.39 -13.15 -2.97
C PHE A 174 -2.33 -12.05 -2.85
N THR A 175 -1.88 -11.72 -1.64
CA THR A 175 -0.86 -10.67 -1.43
C THR A 175 0.53 -11.04 -1.96
N GLU A 176 0.77 -12.31 -2.33
CA GLU A 176 1.97 -12.71 -3.08
C GLU A 176 2.04 -12.07 -4.48
N TRP A 177 0.90 -11.63 -5.01
CA TRP A 177 0.80 -10.99 -6.33
C TRP A 177 0.90 -9.46 -6.27
N LEU A 178 1.05 -8.88 -5.08
CA LEU A 178 1.08 -7.42 -4.90
C LEU A 178 2.23 -6.79 -5.67
N GLY A 179 3.40 -7.45 -5.74
CA GLY A 179 4.52 -7.00 -6.56
C GLY A 179 4.23 -6.97 -8.06
N VAL A 180 3.51 -7.96 -8.57
CA VAL A 180 3.08 -8.01 -9.98
C VAL A 180 2.03 -6.93 -10.26
N LEU A 181 1.05 -6.77 -9.36
CA LEU A 181 0.06 -5.70 -9.44
C LEU A 181 0.74 -4.33 -9.47
N ALA A 182 1.72 -4.12 -8.59
CA ALA A 182 2.49 -2.88 -8.54
C ALA A 182 3.27 -2.64 -9.86
N ALA A 183 3.88 -3.70 -10.41
CA ALA A 183 4.59 -3.62 -11.69
C ALA A 183 3.69 -3.24 -12.86
N THR A 184 2.57 -3.94 -13.01
CA THR A 184 1.64 -3.63 -14.09
C THR A 184 1.01 -2.27 -13.92
N TYR A 185 0.69 -1.87 -12.68
CA TYR A 185 0.15 -0.55 -12.41
C TYR A 185 1.17 0.56 -12.74
N ALA A 186 2.46 0.35 -12.44
CA ALA A 186 3.51 1.27 -12.85
C ALA A 186 3.62 1.40 -14.39
N VAL A 187 3.43 0.30 -15.14
CA VAL A 187 3.37 0.35 -16.62
C VAL A 187 2.19 1.20 -17.11
N LEU A 188 1.05 1.19 -16.39
CA LEU A 188 -0.10 2.03 -16.75
C LEU A 188 0.17 3.54 -16.60
N ALA A 189 1.22 3.95 -15.86
CA ALA A 189 1.67 5.35 -15.89
C ALA A 189 2.18 5.77 -17.27
N ALA A 190 2.80 4.85 -18.03
CA ALA A 190 3.24 5.11 -19.40
C ALA A 190 2.05 5.31 -20.35
N VAL A 191 0.91 4.67 -20.10
CA VAL A 191 -0.33 4.91 -20.86
C VAL A 191 -0.80 6.35 -20.66
N GLY A 192 -0.80 6.85 -19.42
CA GLY A 192 -1.19 8.24 -19.18
C GLY A 192 -0.18 9.27 -19.71
N LEU A 193 1.11 8.92 -19.82
CA LEU A 193 2.08 9.72 -20.57
C LEU A 193 1.75 9.72 -22.07
N ALA A 194 1.43 8.56 -22.65
CA ALA A 194 1.06 8.45 -24.06
C ALA A 194 -0.19 9.28 -24.39
N THR A 195 -1.24 9.21 -23.57
CA THR A 195 -2.43 10.06 -23.77
C THR A 195 -2.13 11.55 -23.60
N SER A 196 -1.22 11.92 -22.69
CA SER A 196 -0.78 13.31 -22.54
C SER A 196 -0.01 13.81 -23.77
N LEU A 197 0.83 12.97 -24.38
CA LEU A 197 1.53 13.28 -25.62
C LEU A 197 0.57 13.41 -26.81
N LEU A 198 -0.46 12.56 -26.90
CA LEU A 198 -1.52 12.70 -27.91
C LEU A 198 -2.26 14.04 -27.77
N GLY A 199 -2.44 14.54 -26.55
CA GLY A 199 -3.01 15.86 -26.30
C GLY A 199 -2.25 17.03 -26.96
N LEU A 200 -0.95 16.86 -27.25
CA LEU A 200 -0.15 17.89 -27.96
C LEU A 200 -0.53 18.02 -29.45
N THR A 201 -1.21 17.03 -30.02
CA THR A 201 -1.59 17.04 -31.45
C THR A 201 -2.75 18.00 -31.75
N GLY A 202 -3.42 18.52 -30.72
CA GLY A 202 -4.62 19.33 -30.87
C GLY A 202 -5.86 18.55 -31.32
N ARG A 203 -5.75 17.23 -31.54
CA ARG A 203 -6.84 16.38 -32.00
C ARG A 203 -7.69 15.88 -30.83
N GLN A 204 -9.00 15.78 -31.08
CA GLN A 204 -9.92 15.25 -30.10
C GLN A 204 -9.73 13.73 -29.95
N PRO A 205 -10.01 13.15 -28.76
CA PRO A 205 -9.94 11.70 -28.57
C PRO A 205 -10.81 10.90 -29.58
N GLU A 206 -11.94 11.47 -29.99
CA GLU A 206 -12.87 10.89 -30.96
C GLU A 206 -12.26 10.81 -32.36
N ASP A 207 -11.52 11.84 -32.80
CA ASP A 207 -10.92 11.88 -34.13
C ASP A 207 -9.87 10.78 -34.28
N LEU A 208 -9.02 10.60 -33.26
CA LEU A 208 -7.99 9.57 -33.26
C LEU A 208 -8.57 8.16 -33.12
N ALA A 209 -9.69 8.00 -32.42
CA ALA A 209 -10.40 6.73 -32.36
C ALA A 209 -10.98 6.35 -33.73
N GLY A 210 -11.49 7.34 -34.48
CA GLY A 210 -11.95 7.16 -35.85
C GLY A 210 -10.85 6.64 -36.78
N ASP A 211 -9.63 7.18 -36.67
CA ASP A 211 -8.47 6.75 -37.47
C ASP A 211 -8.12 5.26 -37.28
N VAL A 212 -8.43 4.67 -36.12
CA VAL A 212 -8.19 3.25 -35.80
C VAL A 212 -9.45 2.38 -35.88
N GLY A 213 -10.55 2.91 -36.44
CA GLY A 213 -11.80 2.20 -36.66
C GLY A 213 -12.66 1.99 -35.41
N LEU A 214 -12.39 2.72 -34.33
CA LEU A 214 -13.23 2.71 -33.13
C LEU A 214 -14.39 3.71 -33.28
N PRO A 215 -15.64 3.31 -32.98
CA PRO A 215 -16.77 4.26 -33.00
C PRO A 215 -16.53 5.39 -32.00
N ALA A 216 -16.76 6.64 -32.42
CA ALA A 216 -16.73 7.82 -31.55
C ALA A 216 -17.58 7.63 -30.28
N GLU A 217 -18.60 6.78 -30.37
CA GLU A 217 -19.58 6.52 -29.30
C GLU A 217 -18.94 5.78 -28.13
N SER A 218 -17.95 4.95 -28.43
CA SER A 218 -17.16 4.24 -27.42
C SER A 218 -16.29 5.22 -26.63
N VAL A 219 -15.73 6.24 -27.30
CA VAL A 219 -14.94 7.30 -26.65
C VAL A 219 -15.83 8.18 -25.80
N ARG A 220 -17.00 8.59 -26.32
CA ARG A 220 -17.99 9.38 -25.56
C ARG A 220 -18.50 8.63 -24.33
N MET A 221 -18.73 7.33 -24.46
CA MET A 221 -19.05 6.45 -23.33
C MET A 221 -17.91 6.44 -22.30
N GLY A 222 -16.65 6.30 -22.73
CA GLY A 222 -15.50 6.31 -21.83
C GLY A 222 -15.32 7.64 -21.08
N LEU A 223 -15.49 8.77 -21.77
CA LEU A 223 -15.47 10.11 -21.16
C LEU A 223 -16.60 10.26 -20.13
N THR A 224 -17.81 9.84 -20.48
CA THR A 224 -18.98 9.89 -19.60
C THR A 224 -18.78 9.03 -18.36
N ALA A 225 -18.29 7.80 -18.54
CA ALA A 225 -17.96 6.88 -17.46
C ALA A 225 -16.82 7.43 -16.58
N GLY A 226 -15.82 8.08 -17.17
CA GLY A 226 -14.76 8.79 -16.45
C GLY A 226 -15.31 9.89 -15.55
N THR A 227 -16.22 10.73 -16.05
CA THR A 227 -16.88 11.77 -15.25
C THR A 227 -17.67 11.17 -14.08
N TYR A 228 -18.46 10.12 -14.32
CA TYR A 228 -19.18 9.44 -13.24
C TYR A 228 -18.24 8.78 -12.22
N LEU A 229 -17.11 8.22 -12.67
CA LEU A 229 -16.10 7.64 -11.79
C LEU A 229 -15.48 8.73 -10.89
N VAL A 230 -15.16 9.90 -11.43
CA VAL A 230 -14.67 11.04 -10.64
C VAL A 230 -15.71 11.48 -9.61
N ALA A 231 -16.98 11.63 -10.03
CA ALA A 231 -18.07 11.97 -9.12
C ALA A 231 -18.24 10.92 -8.01
N ALA A 232 -18.15 9.63 -8.33
CA ALA A 232 -18.20 8.55 -7.36
C ALA A 232 -17.03 8.61 -6.37
N VAL A 233 -15.81 8.95 -6.83
CA VAL A 233 -14.66 9.15 -5.93
C VAL A 233 -14.89 10.32 -4.99
N VAL A 234 -15.34 11.47 -5.49
CA VAL A 234 -15.66 12.65 -4.67
C VAL A 234 -16.74 12.33 -3.63
N LEU A 235 -17.84 11.70 -4.07
CA LEU A 235 -18.92 11.27 -3.18
C LEU A 235 -18.41 10.29 -2.11
N THR A 236 -17.57 9.33 -2.49
CA THR A 236 -16.95 8.39 -1.55
C THR A 236 -16.10 9.11 -0.51
N LEU A 237 -15.32 10.11 -0.90
CA LEU A 237 -14.52 10.91 0.03
C LEU A 237 -15.39 11.74 0.97
N LEU A 238 -16.46 12.38 0.48
CA LEU A 238 -17.39 13.16 1.29
C LEU A 238 -18.14 12.28 2.30
N VAL A 239 -18.74 11.18 1.82
CA VAL A 239 -19.45 10.21 2.64
C VAL A 239 -18.50 9.59 3.67
N GLY A 240 -17.28 9.21 3.25
CA GLY A 240 -16.24 8.73 4.13
C GLY A 240 -15.85 9.74 5.22
N GLY A 241 -15.74 11.03 4.86
CA GLY A 241 -15.50 12.10 5.83
C GLY A 241 -16.62 12.21 6.87
N VAL A 242 -17.88 12.20 6.43
CA VAL A 242 -19.06 12.23 7.33
C VAL A 242 -19.08 11.02 8.26
N PHE A 243 -18.87 9.81 7.74
CA PHE A 243 -18.82 8.60 8.57
C PHE A 243 -17.61 8.57 9.50
N GLY A 244 -16.46 9.12 9.08
CA GLY A 244 -15.28 9.27 9.92
C GLY A 244 -15.54 10.20 11.11
N TYR A 245 -16.31 11.26 10.90
CA TYR A 245 -16.73 12.13 11.98
C TYR A 245 -17.76 11.45 12.90
N ARG A 246 -18.78 10.80 12.33
CA ARG A 246 -19.93 10.28 13.08
C ARG A 246 -19.71 8.95 13.79
N THR A 247 -18.85 8.07 13.27
CA THR A 247 -18.77 6.68 13.74
C THR A 247 -17.35 6.33 14.20
N ALA A 248 -17.20 5.96 15.47
CA ALA A 248 -15.90 5.58 16.05
C ALA A 248 -15.25 4.39 15.31
N TRP A 249 -16.04 3.39 14.92
CA TRP A 249 -15.56 2.25 14.15
C TRP A 249 -15.00 2.66 12.78
N PHE A 250 -15.70 3.51 12.02
CA PHE A 250 -15.23 3.95 10.70
C PHE A 250 -14.02 4.89 10.84
N ARG A 251 -14.04 5.79 11.82
CA ARG A 251 -12.89 6.65 12.15
C ARG A 251 -11.62 5.85 12.44
N ARG A 252 -11.72 4.71 13.12
CA ARG A 252 -10.58 3.82 13.36
C ARG A 252 -9.97 3.30 12.05
N HIS A 253 -10.80 2.95 11.06
CA HIS A 253 -10.31 2.47 9.77
C HIS A 253 -9.65 3.59 8.96
N VAL A 254 -10.25 4.79 8.96
CA VAL A 254 -9.65 5.99 8.36
C VAL A 254 -8.32 6.32 9.04
N GLY A 255 -8.26 6.23 10.37
CA GLY A 255 -7.03 6.42 11.16
C GLY A 255 -5.94 5.44 10.75
N ILE A 256 -6.24 4.15 10.58
CA ILE A 256 -5.26 3.16 10.09
C ILE A 256 -4.70 3.55 8.72
N LEU A 257 -5.55 3.97 7.77
CA LEU A 257 -5.09 4.41 6.45
C LEU A 257 -4.23 5.68 6.53
N TRP A 258 -4.62 6.62 7.39
CA TRP A 258 -3.88 7.84 7.65
C TRP A 258 -2.51 7.55 8.27
N ASP A 259 -2.44 6.69 9.28
CA ASP A 259 -1.19 6.28 9.93
C ASP A 259 -0.27 5.60 8.90
N LEU A 260 -0.80 4.68 8.08
CA LEU A 260 -0.02 4.02 7.02
C LEU A 260 0.55 5.01 5.99
N GLY A 261 -0.22 6.06 5.65
CA GLY A 261 0.21 7.10 4.72
C GLY A 261 1.21 8.09 5.33
N THR A 262 1.03 8.45 6.59
CA THR A 262 1.86 9.42 7.33
C THR A 262 3.00 8.76 8.09
N PHE A 263 3.21 7.46 7.95
CA PHE A 263 4.36 6.75 8.47
C PHE A 263 5.68 7.21 7.81
N TRP A 264 5.63 7.56 6.53
CA TRP A 264 6.82 7.79 5.71
C TRP A 264 7.47 9.16 5.96
N PRO A 265 8.79 9.31 5.74
CA PRO A 265 9.46 10.60 5.92
C PRO A 265 8.88 11.70 5.02
N ARG A 266 8.73 12.91 5.58
CA ARG A 266 8.24 14.10 4.86
C ARG A 266 9.23 14.65 3.80
N ALA A 267 10.40 14.02 3.66
CA ALA A 267 11.52 14.53 2.86
C ALA A 267 11.17 14.85 1.39
N ALA A 268 10.13 14.23 0.83
CA ALA A 268 9.78 14.36 -0.58
C ALA A 268 8.78 15.49 -0.91
N HIS A 269 8.05 16.07 0.06
CA HIS A 269 7.07 17.11 -0.25
C HIS A 269 6.80 18.05 0.94
N PRO A 270 6.93 19.39 0.79
CA PRO A 270 6.79 20.33 1.90
C PRO A 270 5.40 20.34 2.53
N PHE A 271 4.35 20.05 1.74
CA PHE A 271 2.97 19.96 2.22
C PHE A 271 2.52 18.54 2.58
N ALA A 272 3.41 17.53 2.50
CA ALA A 272 3.05 16.22 3.03
C ALA A 272 2.81 16.36 4.55
N PRO A 273 1.82 15.65 5.12
CA PRO A 273 1.61 15.65 6.56
C PRO A 273 2.91 15.27 7.29
N ALA A 274 3.08 15.79 8.50
CA ALA A 274 4.21 15.40 9.34
C ALA A 274 4.21 13.87 9.52
N SER A 275 5.40 13.27 9.46
CA SER A 275 5.50 11.84 9.73
C SER A 275 5.15 11.60 11.18
N TYR A 276 4.17 10.74 11.46
CA TYR A 276 3.89 10.38 12.84
C TYR A 276 5.01 9.50 13.42
N ALA A 277 5.76 8.79 12.56
CA ALA A 277 6.90 7.97 12.98
C ALA A 277 8.05 8.81 13.53
N ASP A 278 8.24 10.05 13.03
CA ASP A 278 9.23 11.01 13.56
C ASP A 278 8.99 11.33 15.05
N ARG A 279 7.76 11.16 15.53
CA ARG A 279 7.39 11.28 16.94
C ARG A 279 7.30 9.93 17.64
N ALA A 280 6.54 8.99 17.07
CA ALA A 280 6.22 7.73 17.72
C ALA A 280 7.44 6.84 17.96
N VAL A 281 8.38 6.79 17.00
CA VAL A 281 9.55 5.92 17.11
C VAL A 281 10.52 6.41 18.19
N PRO A 282 10.91 7.71 18.26
CA PRO A 282 11.72 8.21 19.37
C PRO A 282 11.04 8.08 20.74
N GLU A 283 9.77 8.46 20.88
CA GLU A 283 9.05 8.35 22.16
C GLU A 283 8.96 6.88 22.63
N LEU A 284 8.76 5.94 21.69
CA LEU A 284 8.76 4.51 21.99
C LEU A 284 10.15 4.03 22.42
N ALA A 285 11.22 4.46 21.75
CA ALA A 285 12.59 4.13 22.14
C ALA A 285 12.92 4.67 23.55
N ASP A 286 12.56 5.92 23.85
CA ASP A 286 12.75 6.53 25.17
C ASP A 286 11.99 5.76 26.26
N ARG A 287 10.76 5.34 25.97
CA ARG A 287 9.97 4.53 26.87
C ARG A 287 10.63 3.17 27.14
N ILE A 288 11.17 2.52 26.12
CA ILE A 288 11.90 1.26 26.26
C ILE A 288 13.16 1.45 27.12
N ILE A 289 13.92 2.52 26.90
CA ILE A 289 15.10 2.87 27.71
C ILE A 289 14.73 3.05 29.18
N GLN A 290 13.67 3.80 29.47
CA GLN A 290 13.19 4.00 30.84
C GLN A 290 12.78 2.69 31.52
N LEU A 291 12.08 1.81 30.80
CA LEU A 291 11.66 0.51 31.33
C LEU A 291 12.87 -0.40 31.57
N ALA A 292 13.85 -0.42 30.68
CA ALA A 292 15.07 -1.21 30.82
C ALA A 292 16.01 -0.71 31.94
N GLY A 293 15.87 0.56 32.34
CA GLY A 293 16.54 1.12 33.52
C GLY A 293 15.86 0.75 34.85
N ARG A 294 14.56 0.45 34.83
CA ARG A 294 13.76 0.12 36.04
C ARG A 294 13.57 -1.37 36.27
N HIS A 295 13.71 -2.18 35.23
CA HIS A 295 13.45 -3.62 35.27
C HIS A 295 14.65 -4.40 34.74
N ALA A 296 14.74 -5.68 35.11
CA ALA A 296 15.83 -6.57 34.69
C ALA A 296 15.86 -6.82 33.17
N GLY A 297 14.71 -6.70 32.50
CA GLY A 297 14.58 -6.82 31.05
C GLY A 297 13.23 -6.33 30.56
N VAL A 298 13.11 -6.12 29.25
CA VAL A 298 11.89 -5.64 28.59
C VAL A 298 11.59 -6.55 27.39
N LEU A 299 10.40 -7.16 27.41
CA LEU A 299 9.86 -7.87 26.26
C LEU A 299 8.94 -6.93 25.46
N LEU A 300 9.26 -6.74 24.19
CA LEU A 300 8.50 -5.92 23.25
C LEU A 300 7.56 -6.82 22.44
N CYS A 301 6.26 -6.54 22.46
CA CYS A 301 5.27 -7.28 21.68
C CYS A 301 4.67 -6.39 20.59
N GLY A 302 4.87 -6.74 19.32
CA GLY A 302 4.41 -5.97 18.16
C GLY A 302 3.48 -6.75 17.26
N HIS A 303 2.19 -6.40 17.26
CA HIS A 303 1.23 -6.90 16.28
C HIS A 303 1.19 -6.01 15.03
N SER A 304 1.15 -6.61 13.83
CA SER A 304 0.89 -5.87 12.59
C SER A 304 1.83 -4.66 12.43
N HIS A 305 1.32 -3.46 12.19
CA HIS A 305 2.12 -2.23 12.06
C HIS A 305 2.94 -1.91 13.33
N GLY A 306 2.50 -2.32 14.52
CA GLY A 306 3.27 -2.19 15.75
C GLY A 306 4.60 -2.95 15.72
N SER A 307 4.70 -4.04 14.95
CA SER A 307 5.98 -4.73 14.73
C SER A 307 7.00 -3.86 13.98
N VAL A 308 6.53 -3.01 13.06
CA VAL A 308 7.38 -2.09 12.29
C VAL A 308 7.89 -0.96 13.18
N LEU A 309 6.99 -0.37 13.99
CA LEU A 309 7.37 0.67 14.95
C LEU A 309 8.40 0.17 15.97
N LEU A 310 8.21 -1.05 16.49
CA LEU A 310 9.18 -1.64 17.42
C LEU A 310 10.51 -1.99 16.75
N ALA A 311 10.50 -2.52 15.53
CA ALA A 311 11.73 -2.76 14.78
C ALA A 311 12.52 -1.46 14.59
N LEU A 312 11.87 -0.36 14.19
CA LEU A 312 12.51 0.96 14.09
C LEU A 312 12.97 1.51 15.44
N ALA A 313 12.20 1.32 16.51
CA ALA A 313 12.59 1.76 17.85
C ALA A 313 13.83 1.02 18.36
N VAL A 314 13.93 -0.30 18.08
CA VAL A 314 15.13 -1.11 18.41
C VAL A 314 16.40 -0.55 17.78
N LEU A 315 16.32 -0.06 16.52
CA LEU A 315 17.46 0.58 15.85
C LEU A 315 17.90 1.89 16.52
N ARG A 316 17.08 2.47 17.41
CA ARG A 316 17.42 3.71 18.14
C ARG A 316 17.95 3.43 19.55
N LEU A 317 17.89 2.18 20.03
CA LEU A 317 18.30 1.86 21.40
C LEU A 317 19.83 1.95 21.59
N PRO A 318 20.30 2.48 22.73
CA PRO A 318 21.71 2.48 23.09
C PRO A 318 22.19 1.06 23.42
N GLN A 319 23.49 0.81 23.29
CA GLN A 319 24.08 -0.54 23.44
C GLN A 319 23.80 -1.17 24.80
N GLN A 320 23.75 -0.37 25.88
CA GLN A 320 23.47 -0.86 27.23
C GLN A 320 22.04 -1.43 27.38
N VAL A 321 21.09 -0.91 26.61
CA VAL A 321 19.68 -1.32 26.67
C VAL A 321 19.42 -2.54 25.78
N ARG A 322 20.10 -2.62 24.64
CA ARG A 322 20.00 -3.70 23.64
C ARG A 322 20.07 -5.12 24.24
N GLN A 323 20.97 -5.33 25.19
CA GLN A 323 21.17 -6.63 25.84
C GLN A 323 19.99 -7.05 26.75
N ARG A 324 19.18 -6.09 27.19
CA ARG A 324 18.04 -6.28 28.10
C ARG A 324 16.70 -6.34 27.38
N VAL A 325 16.71 -6.32 26.05
CA VAL A 325 15.51 -6.28 25.22
C VAL A 325 15.34 -7.58 24.44
N ALA A 326 14.09 -8.06 24.40
CA ALA A 326 13.64 -9.12 23.50
C ALA A 326 12.47 -8.62 22.67
N LEU A 327 12.31 -9.17 21.47
CA LEU A 327 11.31 -8.76 20.50
C LEU A 327 10.41 -9.94 20.12
N LEU A 328 9.10 -9.77 20.27
CA LEU A 328 8.06 -10.68 19.81
C LEU A 328 7.20 -9.96 18.78
N THR A 329 7.33 -10.34 17.51
CA THR A 329 6.48 -9.81 16.44
C THR A 329 5.44 -10.85 16.03
N TYR A 330 4.26 -10.42 15.61
CA TYR A 330 3.21 -11.34 15.16
C TYR A 330 2.27 -10.66 14.17
N GLY A 331 1.88 -11.40 13.13
CA GLY A 331 1.18 -10.80 11.99
C GLY A 331 2.02 -9.70 11.32
N SER A 332 3.35 -9.83 11.32
CA SER A 332 4.24 -8.74 10.90
C SER A 332 4.25 -8.52 9.38
N PRO A 333 3.97 -7.29 8.89
CA PRO A 333 4.03 -6.94 7.47
C PRO A 333 5.45 -6.60 6.98
N LEU A 334 6.49 -6.71 7.84
CA LEU A 334 7.85 -6.28 7.57
C LEU A 334 8.39 -6.81 6.24
N ASP A 335 8.45 -8.14 6.06
CA ASP A 335 8.88 -8.71 4.79
C ASP A 335 7.76 -8.66 3.74
N ARG A 336 6.61 -9.26 4.06
CA ARG A 336 5.56 -9.58 3.09
C ARG A 336 4.99 -8.38 2.34
N LEU A 337 4.93 -7.21 2.96
CA LEU A 337 4.42 -5.98 2.36
C LEU A 337 5.50 -4.92 2.26
N TYR A 338 6.10 -4.53 3.39
CA TYR A 338 6.96 -3.36 3.42
C TYR A 338 8.26 -3.56 2.66
N ALA A 339 9.00 -4.65 2.91
CA ALA A 339 10.23 -4.91 2.17
C ALA A 339 9.98 -5.13 0.68
N ARG A 340 8.79 -5.64 0.32
CA ARG A 340 8.41 -5.78 -1.09
C ARG A 340 8.01 -4.49 -1.77
N LEU A 341 7.47 -3.50 -1.07
CA LEU A 341 7.00 -2.26 -1.68
C LEU A 341 8.01 -1.12 -1.54
N TYR A 342 8.79 -1.13 -0.45
CA TYR A 342 9.67 -0.06 -0.01
C TYR A 342 11.03 -0.60 0.51
N PRO A 343 11.77 -1.40 -0.28
CA PRO A 343 13.05 -2.00 0.12
C PRO A 343 14.16 -0.98 0.41
N ALA A 344 13.98 0.29 0.02
CA ALA A 344 14.93 1.35 0.36
C ALA A 344 14.90 1.72 1.85
N TYR A 345 13.78 1.46 2.54
CA TYR A 345 13.61 1.77 3.96
C TYR A 345 13.60 0.52 4.84
N LEU A 346 12.94 -0.54 4.38
CA LEU A 346 12.75 -1.77 5.12
C LEU A 346 13.27 -2.91 4.24
N ASN A 347 14.39 -3.51 4.60
CA ASN A 347 15.03 -4.58 3.84
C ASN A 347 15.67 -5.62 4.77
N GLU A 348 16.21 -6.69 4.19
CA GLU A 348 16.81 -7.76 4.97
C GLU A 348 17.97 -7.29 5.84
N GLU A 349 18.83 -6.41 5.34
CA GLU A 349 19.95 -5.84 6.11
C GLU A 349 19.45 -5.12 7.36
N MET A 350 18.45 -4.25 7.21
CA MET A 350 17.81 -3.56 8.33
C MET A 350 17.20 -4.56 9.34
N MET A 351 16.53 -5.60 8.85
CA MET A 351 15.96 -6.64 9.72
C MET A 351 17.06 -7.42 10.45
N ARG A 352 18.19 -7.71 9.80
CA ARG A 352 19.36 -8.33 10.45
C ARG A 352 19.97 -7.42 11.50
N ASP A 353 20.10 -6.11 11.27
CA ASP A 353 20.54 -5.14 12.29
C ASP A 353 19.60 -5.12 13.51
N VAL A 354 18.28 -5.22 13.30
CA VAL A 354 17.33 -5.41 14.41
C VAL A 354 17.64 -6.69 15.20
N GLY A 355 17.86 -7.82 14.49
CA GLY A 355 18.25 -9.10 15.08
C GLY A 355 19.51 -9.00 15.93
N GLU A 356 20.58 -8.44 15.38
CA GLU A 356 21.86 -8.22 16.08
C GLU A 356 21.69 -7.34 17.32
N ARG A 357 20.91 -6.26 17.22
CA ARG A 357 20.67 -5.33 18.34
C ARG A 357 19.91 -5.95 19.49
N VAL A 358 19.07 -6.95 19.26
CA VAL A 358 18.42 -7.71 20.34
C VAL A 358 19.14 -9.00 20.65
N GLY A 359 20.38 -9.19 20.18
CA GLY A 359 21.15 -10.42 20.35
C GLY A 359 20.38 -11.66 19.93
N TRP A 360 19.60 -11.55 18.83
CA TRP A 360 18.73 -12.59 18.29
C TRP A 360 17.68 -13.14 19.27
N ARG A 361 17.34 -12.39 20.33
CA ARG A 361 16.16 -12.59 21.17
C ARG A 361 14.91 -12.09 20.46
N TRP A 362 14.70 -12.58 19.24
CA TRP A 362 13.57 -12.22 18.40
C TRP A 362 12.80 -13.48 18.00
N ILE A 363 11.49 -13.47 18.23
CA ILE A 363 10.55 -14.44 17.66
C ILE A 363 9.51 -13.69 16.83
N ASN A 364 9.25 -14.16 15.62
CA ASN A 364 8.14 -13.75 14.78
C ASN A 364 7.11 -14.87 14.64
N LEU A 365 5.87 -14.65 15.08
CA LEU A 365 4.78 -15.61 14.93
C LEU A 365 3.94 -15.29 13.69
N TRP A 366 3.86 -16.24 12.75
CA TRP A 366 3.16 -16.03 11.48
C TRP A 366 2.23 -17.19 11.11
N ARG A 367 1.21 -16.94 10.28
CA ARG A 367 0.21 -17.91 9.83
C ARG A 367 0.04 -17.85 8.32
N ASP A 368 -0.23 -18.98 7.66
CA ASP A 368 -0.54 -19.01 6.22
C ASP A 368 -1.89 -18.36 5.87
N THR A 369 -2.79 -18.24 6.86
CA THR A 369 -4.11 -17.61 6.76
C THR A 369 -4.07 -16.08 6.87
N ASP A 370 -2.93 -15.50 7.25
CA ASP A 370 -2.78 -14.06 7.39
C ASP A 370 -2.46 -13.44 6.01
N PRO A 371 -3.28 -12.52 5.47
CA PRO A 371 -2.97 -11.83 4.21
C PRO A 371 -1.87 -10.78 4.33
N VAL A 372 -1.66 -10.22 5.53
CA VAL A 372 -0.79 -9.06 5.79
C VAL A 372 0.53 -9.52 6.38
N GLY A 373 0.46 -10.32 7.45
CA GLY A 373 1.61 -10.87 8.15
C GLY A 373 2.27 -12.03 7.42
N GLY A 374 3.57 -12.19 7.63
CA GLY A 374 4.34 -13.31 7.10
C GLY A 374 5.55 -13.64 7.95
N TRP A 375 6.35 -14.58 7.44
CA TRP A 375 7.72 -14.76 7.91
C TRP A 375 8.56 -13.50 7.63
N ILE A 376 9.67 -13.33 8.35
CA ILE A 376 10.60 -12.20 8.20
C ILE A 376 11.84 -12.65 7.43
N PHE A 377 12.46 -13.74 7.88
CA PHE A 377 13.61 -14.37 7.27
C PHE A 377 13.16 -15.71 6.67
N TYR A 378 13.09 -15.76 5.35
CA TYR A 378 12.74 -17.01 4.67
C TYR A 378 13.98 -17.88 4.49
N PRO A 379 13.92 -19.19 4.79
CA PRO A 379 14.87 -20.13 4.21
C PRO A 379 14.44 -20.46 2.76
N ASN A 380 15.29 -20.14 1.77
CA ASN A 380 15.23 -20.59 0.37
C ASN A 380 14.19 -19.90 -0.56
N ARG A 381 14.26 -18.59 -0.82
CA ARG A 381 13.54 -18.06 -2.00
C ARG A 381 14.14 -18.71 -3.26
N PRO A 382 13.37 -18.88 -4.34
CA PRO A 382 13.94 -19.39 -5.59
C PRO A 382 15.10 -18.49 -6.05
N GLY A 383 16.33 -18.97 -5.95
CA GLY A 383 17.56 -18.23 -6.25
C GLY A 383 18.40 -17.80 -5.04
N ASP A 384 17.91 -17.96 -3.82
CA ASP A 384 18.71 -17.70 -2.62
C ASP A 384 19.72 -18.84 -2.40
N PRO A 385 20.95 -18.53 -1.94
CA PRO A 385 21.84 -19.56 -1.43
C PRO A 385 21.16 -20.27 -0.24
N PRO A 386 21.38 -21.59 -0.08
CA PRO A 386 20.88 -22.29 1.08
C PRO A 386 21.40 -21.59 2.35
N PRO A 387 20.53 -21.37 3.36
CA PRO A 387 20.95 -20.68 4.58
C PRO A 387 22.10 -21.44 5.21
N ALA A 388 23.13 -20.70 5.66
CA ALA A 388 24.21 -21.29 6.43
C ALA A 388 23.61 -22.01 7.65
N ALA A 389 24.08 -23.21 7.95
CA ALA A 389 23.51 -24.06 9.01
C ALA A 389 23.54 -23.42 10.42
N ALA A 390 24.23 -22.28 10.59
CA ALA A 390 24.37 -21.51 11.82
C ALA A 390 23.79 -20.08 11.75
N ASP A 391 22.99 -19.71 10.73
CA ASP A 391 22.40 -18.37 10.65
C ASP A 391 21.36 -18.17 11.78
N PRO A 392 21.60 -17.25 12.75
CA PRO A 392 20.66 -17.01 13.84
C PRO A 392 19.28 -16.50 13.36
N ALA A 393 19.20 -15.94 12.15
CA ALA A 393 17.93 -15.56 11.53
C ALA A 393 16.97 -16.75 11.35
N GLY A 394 17.49 -17.97 11.18
CA GLY A 394 16.69 -19.18 11.07
C GLY A 394 15.86 -19.50 12.32
N GLY A 395 16.20 -18.94 13.47
CA GLY A 395 15.47 -19.12 14.74
C GLY A 395 14.35 -18.10 15.00
N VAL A 396 14.24 -17.07 14.15
CA VAL A 396 13.30 -15.96 14.35
C VAL A 396 11.87 -16.40 14.02
N ASP A 397 11.65 -17.00 12.86
CA ASP A 397 10.32 -17.29 12.36
C ASP A 397 9.71 -18.57 12.93
N ARG A 398 8.54 -18.44 13.55
CA ARG A 398 7.72 -19.54 14.06
C ARG A 398 6.37 -19.54 13.40
N ARG A 399 6.15 -20.57 12.59
CA ARG A 399 4.88 -20.81 11.95
C ARG A 399 3.86 -21.32 12.96
N LEU A 400 2.72 -20.64 13.05
CA LEU A 400 1.53 -21.06 13.77
C LEU A 400 0.54 -21.70 12.79
N ARG A 401 0.05 -22.88 13.16
CA ARG A 401 -1.05 -23.54 12.44
C ARG A 401 -2.34 -22.77 12.70
N ASP A 402 -3.15 -22.54 11.66
CA ASP A 402 -4.42 -21.82 11.79
C ASP A 402 -5.50 -22.40 10.85
N PRO A 403 -6.61 -22.94 11.38
CA PRO A 403 -6.90 -23.08 12.81
C PRO A 403 -5.96 -24.10 13.48
N ARG A 404 -5.85 -24.10 14.81
CA ARG A 404 -4.99 -25.07 15.53
C ARG A 404 -5.45 -26.50 15.32
N GLU A 405 -6.76 -26.68 15.47
CA GLU A 405 -7.49 -27.92 15.28
C GLU A 405 -8.70 -27.64 14.39
N LEU A 406 -9.23 -28.66 13.70
CA LEU A 406 -10.38 -28.48 12.83
C LEU A 406 -11.71 -28.53 13.60
N LEU A 407 -11.76 -29.35 14.65
CA LEU A 407 -12.89 -29.60 15.52
C LEU A 407 -12.62 -29.01 16.92
N GLY A 408 -13.67 -28.89 17.74
CA GLY A 408 -13.52 -28.49 19.14
C GLY A 408 -12.96 -29.65 19.98
N THR A 409 -12.34 -29.31 21.10
CA THR A 409 -11.93 -30.30 22.10
C THR A 409 -13.18 -30.94 22.72
N PRO A 410 -13.17 -32.23 23.14
CA PRO A 410 -14.33 -32.86 23.77
C PRO A 410 -14.88 -32.01 24.93
N GLY A 411 -16.15 -31.59 24.85
CA GLY A 411 -16.78 -30.69 25.81
C GLY A 411 -16.89 -29.21 25.37
N GLU A 412 -16.24 -28.82 24.26
CA GLU A 412 -16.43 -27.51 23.63
C GLU A 412 -17.30 -27.62 22.38
N ASP A 413 -18.46 -26.95 22.39
CA ASP A 413 -19.39 -26.98 21.25
C ASP A 413 -18.90 -26.22 20.01
N ARG A 414 -17.87 -25.38 20.15
CA ARG A 414 -17.41 -24.49 19.08
C ARG A 414 -15.97 -24.82 18.65
N PRO A 415 -15.74 -25.16 17.38
CA PRO A 415 -14.38 -25.36 16.88
C PRO A 415 -13.58 -24.06 16.90
N PRO A 416 -12.24 -24.13 17.07
CA PRO A 416 -11.41 -22.94 17.21
C PRO A 416 -11.47 -22.08 15.95
N PRO A 417 -11.63 -20.75 16.05
CA PRO A 417 -11.80 -19.90 14.88
C PRO A 417 -10.54 -19.84 14.02
N VAL A 418 -10.70 -19.60 12.71
CA VAL A 418 -9.59 -19.20 11.85
C VAL A 418 -9.19 -17.79 12.25
N ARG A 419 -7.99 -17.62 12.78
CA ARG A 419 -7.49 -16.33 13.32
C ARG A 419 -7.10 -15.35 12.23
N GLY A 420 -6.48 -15.80 11.15
CA GLY A 420 -5.93 -14.93 10.10
C GLY A 420 -4.98 -13.87 10.69
N HIS A 421 -5.27 -12.60 10.40
CA HIS A 421 -4.47 -11.46 10.89
C HIS A 421 -4.80 -11.01 12.33
N HIS A 422 -5.84 -11.57 12.96
CA HIS A 422 -6.23 -11.15 14.31
C HIS A 422 -5.13 -11.49 15.34
N PRO A 423 -4.94 -10.63 16.37
CA PRO A 423 -3.98 -10.92 17.43
C PRO A 423 -4.38 -12.19 18.17
N GLY A 424 -3.39 -13.02 18.47
CA GLY A 424 -3.55 -14.26 19.24
C GLY A 424 -2.77 -14.16 20.53
N GLU A 425 -3.07 -13.22 21.41
CA GLU A 425 -2.33 -13.05 22.68
C GLU A 425 -2.81 -14.01 23.77
N SER A 426 -4.05 -14.50 23.65
CA SER A 426 -4.62 -15.54 24.52
C SER A 426 -4.17 -16.96 24.15
N ASP A 427 -3.55 -17.11 22.99
CA ASP A 427 -3.12 -18.38 22.40
C ASP A 427 -1.93 -19.00 23.19
N PRO A 428 -1.97 -20.30 23.55
CA PRO A 428 -0.87 -21.00 24.22
C PRO A 428 0.52 -20.81 23.59
N GLU A 429 0.63 -20.81 22.27
CA GLU A 429 1.86 -20.65 21.49
C GLU A 429 2.43 -19.25 21.65
N PHE A 430 1.57 -18.23 21.76
CA PHE A 430 2.00 -16.87 22.07
C PHE A 430 2.61 -16.82 23.48
N ARG A 431 1.90 -17.40 24.47
CA ARG A 431 2.43 -17.50 25.84
C ARG A 431 3.72 -18.32 25.91
N ALA A 432 3.88 -19.34 25.08
CA ALA A 432 5.10 -20.13 24.97
C ALA A 432 6.26 -19.30 24.39
N ALA A 433 6.01 -18.51 23.34
CA ALA A 433 7.00 -17.58 22.79
C ALA A 433 7.41 -16.51 23.80
N VAL A 434 6.46 -15.97 24.56
CA VAL A 434 6.72 -15.04 25.68
C VAL A 434 7.64 -15.69 26.72
N ARG A 435 7.31 -16.90 27.19
CA ARG A 435 8.14 -17.62 28.18
C ARG A 435 9.56 -17.90 27.67
N ASP A 436 9.69 -18.29 26.40
CA ASP A 436 10.98 -18.53 25.76
C ASP A 436 11.84 -17.26 25.75
N LEU A 437 11.30 -16.14 25.28
CA LEU A 437 12.02 -14.86 25.26
C LEU A 437 12.38 -14.36 26.66
N LEU A 438 11.48 -14.52 27.64
CA LEU A 438 11.78 -14.20 29.03
C LEU A 438 12.92 -15.09 29.57
N GLY A 439 12.94 -16.38 29.24
CA GLY A 439 14.05 -17.27 29.58
C GLY A 439 15.38 -16.82 28.98
N ARG A 440 15.39 -16.40 27.71
CA ARG A 440 16.59 -15.87 27.03
C ARG A 440 17.09 -14.57 27.66
N LEU A 441 16.17 -13.70 28.11
CA LEU A 441 16.52 -12.47 28.82
C LEU A 441 17.19 -12.77 30.16
N SER A 442 16.62 -13.67 30.95
CA SER A 442 17.17 -14.06 32.26
C SER A 442 18.54 -14.75 32.16
N GLY A 443 18.74 -15.62 31.16
CA GLY A 443 20.02 -16.31 30.94
C GLY A 443 21.17 -15.38 30.54
N SER A 444 20.86 -14.23 29.92
CA SER A 444 21.85 -13.23 29.52
C SER A 444 22.35 -12.39 30.70
N ALA A 445 21.58 -12.29 31.79
CA ALA A 445 21.93 -11.49 32.97
C ALA A 445 22.92 -12.19 33.94
N GLY A 446 23.18 -13.49 33.75
CA GLY A 446 24.06 -14.29 34.63
C GLY A 446 25.52 -14.43 34.19
N HIS A 447 25.92 -13.83 33.07
CA HIS A 447 27.28 -13.90 32.51
C HIS A 447 28.01 -12.54 32.46
N GLY A 448 27.53 -11.55 33.23
CA GLY A 448 28.07 -10.20 33.28
C GLY A 448 28.90 -9.92 34.53
#